data_AF-A0A954P7L0-F1
#
_entry.id   AF-A0A954P7L0-F1
#
_cell.length_a   1.000
_cell.length_b   1.000
_cell.length_c   1.000
_cell.angle_alpha   90.00
_cell.angle_beta   90.00
_cell.angle_gamma   90.00
#
_symmetry.space_group_name_H-M   'P 1'
#
loop_
_entity.id
_entity.type
_entity.pdbx_description
1 polymer ?
#
loop_
_entity_poly.entity_id
_entity_poly.type
_entity_poly.pdbx_seq_one_letter_code
_entity_poly.pdbx_strand_id
1 'polypeptide(L)'
;MQRAVAFCQVIEPSTGKTHKVSSKQISEMFQSVIDAYQANTEDKSVNLRCEAAHVDGSMNAMEKEAKIGWLKDTPPPNTCRILSNVRCLSEGVDVPALDAVLFLSPRSSQVEVVQSVGRVMRTAKGKKLGYVILPVVIPHGMQAHEALNDNKVYKVVWEVLQALRSHDDRFDAFINKVDLMHSTAGRMEVIAITDTLSPKSKGKAGKKGKGEFDLADKSAEPQAKQLRMHFEVGELEKALYARLVQKCGNRLYWEEWAGDIAKIAQTHIGRIKAILKNPKNTKEIEAFSRFANELRDDLNDSITDEEVRQGLW
;
A
#
# COMPACT_ATOMS: atom_id res chain seq x y z
N MET A 1 -8.78 5.13 14.80
CA MET A 1 -8.99 6.09 13.70
C MET A 1 -10.24 6.87 14.05
N GLN A 2 -10.19 8.20 14.02
CA GLN A 2 -11.30 9.09 14.38
C GLN A 2 -11.73 9.99 13.22
N ARG A 3 -10.80 10.33 12.31
CA ARG A 3 -11.05 11.27 11.21
C ARG A 3 -10.63 10.69 9.87
N ALA A 4 -11.56 10.67 8.92
CA ALA A 4 -11.28 10.21 7.57
C ALA A 4 -11.94 11.08 6.49
N VAL A 5 -11.35 11.05 5.29
CA VAL A 5 -11.93 11.66 4.09
C VAL A 5 -12.19 10.58 3.05
N ALA A 6 -13.37 10.60 2.45
CA ALA A 6 -13.77 9.66 1.40
C ALA A 6 -13.91 10.36 0.05
N PHE A 7 -13.14 9.89 -0.92
CA PHE A 7 -13.09 10.42 -2.28
C PHE A 7 -14.06 9.66 -3.18
N CYS A 8 -15.14 10.33 -3.58
CA CYS A 8 -16.25 9.77 -4.35
C CYS A 8 -16.22 10.21 -5.82
N GLN A 9 -17.00 9.53 -6.67
CA GLN A 9 -17.02 9.79 -8.13
C GLN A 9 -18.03 10.87 -8.51
N VAL A 10 -19.22 10.84 -7.90
CA VAL A 10 -20.35 11.71 -8.22
C VAL A 10 -20.95 12.31 -6.95
N ILE A 11 -21.57 13.48 -7.07
CA ILE A 11 -22.23 14.14 -5.95
C ILE A 11 -23.52 13.39 -5.63
N GLU A 12 -24.43 13.36 -6.60
CA GLU A 12 -25.75 12.72 -6.50
C GLU A 12 -25.73 11.22 -6.82
N PRO A 13 -26.67 10.43 -6.26
CA PRO A 13 -26.88 9.04 -6.64
C PRO A 13 -27.14 8.91 -8.14
N SER A 14 -26.43 8.02 -8.83
CA SER A 14 -26.64 7.78 -10.26
C SER A 14 -27.64 6.65 -10.48
N THR A 15 -28.68 6.91 -11.26
CA THR A 15 -29.66 5.90 -11.73
C THR A 15 -29.23 5.19 -13.02
N GLY A 16 -27.99 5.42 -13.49
CA GLY A 16 -27.49 4.86 -14.74
C GLY A 16 -27.11 3.38 -14.66
N LYS A 17 -26.86 2.76 -15.83
CA LYS A 17 -26.46 1.34 -15.97
C LYS A 17 -25.15 0.98 -15.24
N THR A 18 -24.29 1.96 -14.94
CA THR A 18 -23.05 1.75 -14.18
C THR A 18 -23.19 2.36 -12.79
N HIS A 19 -23.07 1.55 -11.75
CA HIS A 19 -23.06 2.04 -10.38
C HIS A 19 -21.87 2.99 -10.17
N LYS A 20 -22.16 4.25 -9.81
CA LYS A 20 -21.16 5.25 -9.45
C LYS A 20 -21.30 5.58 -7.98
N VAL A 21 -20.18 5.67 -7.27
CA VAL A 21 -20.19 5.96 -5.84
C VAL A 21 -20.54 7.43 -5.61
N SER A 22 -21.73 7.66 -5.04
CA SER A 22 -22.24 8.99 -4.67
C SER A 22 -21.77 9.41 -3.29
N SER A 23 -21.33 10.66 -3.22
CA SER A 23 -20.85 11.27 -1.99
C SER A 23 -22.00 11.56 -1.01
N LYS A 24 -23.16 12.03 -1.50
CA LYS A 24 -24.36 12.24 -0.68
C LYS A 24 -24.97 10.92 -0.19
N GLN A 25 -25.03 9.92 -1.06
CA GLN A 25 -25.53 8.59 -0.69
C GLN A 25 -24.72 7.97 0.46
N ILE A 26 -23.39 8.15 0.45
CA ILE A 26 -22.54 7.74 1.57
C ILE A 26 -22.92 8.51 2.83
N SER A 27 -23.01 9.83 2.80
CA SER A 27 -23.36 10.58 4.01
C SER A 27 -24.72 10.19 4.61
N GLU A 28 -25.67 9.80 3.77
CA GLU A 28 -27.03 9.45 4.20
C GLU A 28 -27.16 8.00 4.68
N MET A 29 -26.53 7.04 4.00
CA MET A 29 -26.76 5.61 4.24
C MET A 29 -25.70 4.95 5.12
N PHE A 30 -24.53 5.57 5.31
CA PHE A 30 -23.38 4.88 5.92
C PHE A 30 -23.65 4.37 7.33
N GLN A 31 -24.32 5.16 8.18
CA GLN A 31 -24.68 4.72 9.53
C GLN A 31 -25.67 3.55 9.49
N SER A 32 -26.71 3.63 8.66
CA SER A 32 -27.72 2.57 8.53
C SER A 32 -27.10 1.23 8.05
N VAL A 33 -26.10 1.30 7.16
CA VAL A 33 -25.37 0.11 6.70
C VAL A 33 -24.53 -0.49 7.83
N ILE A 34 -23.89 0.35 8.65
CA ILE A 34 -23.13 -0.11 9.81
C ILE A 34 -24.04 -0.76 10.84
N ASP A 35 -25.19 -0.13 11.14
CA ASP A 35 -26.17 -0.68 12.08
C ASP A 35 -26.67 -2.05 11.62
N ALA A 36 -26.97 -2.19 10.32
CA ALA A 36 -27.34 -3.48 9.73
C ALA A 36 -26.20 -4.51 9.82
N TYR A 37 -24.95 -4.11 9.62
CA TYR A 37 -23.79 -5.01 9.72
C TYR A 37 -23.55 -5.45 11.17
N GLN A 38 -23.63 -4.53 12.14
CA GLN A 38 -23.51 -4.80 13.56
C GLN A 38 -24.63 -5.70 14.08
N ALA A 39 -25.86 -5.51 13.59
CA ALA A 39 -27.00 -6.37 13.95
C ALA A 39 -26.81 -7.83 13.49
N ASN A 40 -26.09 -8.05 12.39
CA ASN A 40 -25.84 -9.37 11.81
C ASN A 40 -24.50 -10.00 12.27
N THR A 41 -23.71 -9.29 13.07
CA THR A 41 -22.39 -9.75 13.52
C THR A 41 -22.45 -10.18 14.99
N GLU A 42 -21.94 -11.38 15.31
CA GLU A 42 -21.90 -11.87 16.71
C GLU A 42 -20.86 -11.13 17.59
N ASP A 43 -19.86 -10.50 16.95
CA ASP A 43 -18.80 -9.75 17.61
C ASP A 43 -19.24 -8.34 18.02
N LYS A 44 -19.77 -8.23 19.24
CA LYS A 44 -20.21 -6.96 19.87
C LYS A 44 -19.05 -6.09 20.39
N SER A 45 -17.80 -6.48 20.16
CA SER A 45 -16.63 -5.75 20.68
C SER A 45 -16.35 -4.43 19.95
N VAL A 46 -16.95 -4.23 18.76
CA VAL A 46 -16.74 -3.03 17.93
C VAL A 46 -18.03 -2.19 17.85
N ASN A 47 -18.40 -1.55 18.97
CA ASN A 47 -19.45 -0.52 18.99
C ASN A 47 -18.92 0.82 18.48
N LEU A 48 -18.49 0.85 17.21
CA LEU A 48 -18.05 2.08 16.55
C LEU A 48 -19.25 2.75 15.87
N ARG A 49 -19.50 4.01 16.22
CA ARG A 49 -20.46 4.88 15.51
C ARG A 49 -19.73 5.64 14.41
N CYS A 50 -20.31 5.74 13.23
CA CYS A 50 -19.70 6.46 12.12
C CYS A 50 -20.61 7.58 11.64
N GLU A 51 -20.24 8.81 11.94
CA GLU A 51 -20.90 9.99 11.41
C GLU A 51 -20.30 10.33 10.04
N ALA A 52 -21.15 10.42 9.02
CA ALA A 52 -20.72 10.78 7.68
C ALA A 52 -21.34 12.11 7.26
N ALA A 53 -20.55 12.98 6.65
CA ALA A 53 -21.00 14.25 6.08
C ALA A 53 -20.45 14.39 4.66
N HIS A 54 -21.10 15.24 3.86
CA HIS A 54 -20.73 15.51 2.48
C HIS A 54 -20.28 16.95 2.26
N VAL A 55 -19.32 17.15 1.36
CA VAL A 55 -18.89 18.45 0.82
C VAL A 55 -18.62 18.37 -0.69
N ASP A 56 -19.04 19.39 -1.45
CA ASP A 56 -18.81 19.47 -2.90
C ASP A 56 -18.47 20.89 -3.37
N GLY A 57 -18.28 21.06 -4.68
CA GLY A 57 -17.93 22.33 -5.30
C GLY A 57 -19.05 23.39 -5.28
N SER A 58 -20.32 22.98 -5.22
CA SER A 58 -21.49 23.87 -5.22
C SER A 58 -21.70 24.59 -3.89
N MET A 59 -21.17 24.06 -2.79
CA MET A 59 -21.22 24.69 -1.48
C MET A 59 -20.35 25.95 -1.41
N ASN A 60 -20.81 26.95 -0.66
CA ASN A 60 -20.07 28.19 -0.46
C ASN A 60 -18.88 27.99 0.51
N ALA A 61 -18.01 29.01 0.63
CA ALA A 61 -16.82 28.92 1.48
C ALA A 61 -17.15 28.70 2.96
N MET A 62 -18.21 29.32 3.47
CA MET A 62 -18.63 29.18 4.88
C MET A 62 -19.12 27.77 5.18
N GLU A 63 -19.91 27.17 4.28
CA GLU A 63 -20.40 25.80 4.40
C GLU A 63 -19.25 24.79 4.37
N LYS A 64 -18.30 24.97 3.44
CA LYS A 64 -17.09 24.14 3.35
C LYS A 64 -16.29 24.21 4.66
N GLU A 65 -16.03 25.41 5.15
CA GLU A 65 -15.29 25.63 6.40
C GLU A 65 -16.02 24.99 7.59
N ALA A 66 -17.34 25.10 7.67
CA ALA A 66 -18.13 24.46 8.73
C ALA A 66 -18.01 22.93 8.71
N LYS A 67 -18.03 22.30 7.52
CA LYS A 67 -17.86 20.85 7.37
C LYS A 67 -16.44 20.38 7.71
N ILE A 68 -15.43 21.17 7.36
CA ILE A 68 -14.03 20.89 7.68
C ILE A 68 -13.77 21.08 9.18
N GLY A 69 -14.33 22.14 9.78
CA GLY A 69 -14.34 22.38 11.22
C GLY A 69 -14.96 21.19 11.97
N TRP A 70 -16.13 20.74 11.52
CA TRP A 70 -16.78 19.54 12.07
C TRP A 70 -15.88 18.29 12.00
N LEU A 71 -15.11 18.10 10.92
CA LEU A 71 -14.16 16.99 10.82
C LEU A 71 -12.95 17.17 11.77
N LYS A 72 -12.51 18.42 11.98
CA LYS A 72 -11.38 18.77 12.84
C LYS A 72 -11.70 18.60 14.32
N ASP A 73 -12.93 18.87 14.71
CA ASP A 73 -13.39 18.74 16.09
C ASP A 73 -13.13 17.34 16.66
N THR A 74 -13.03 17.26 17.98
CA THR A 74 -12.82 15.98 18.66
C THR A 74 -14.15 15.23 18.69
N PRO A 75 -14.27 14.07 18.03
CA PRO A 75 -15.51 13.32 18.06
C PRO A 75 -15.72 12.69 19.45
N PRO A 76 -16.97 12.33 19.81
CA PRO A 76 -17.25 11.57 21.01
C PRO A 76 -16.48 10.23 21.06
N PRO A 77 -16.31 9.64 22.26
CA PRO A 77 -15.74 8.30 22.39
C PRO A 77 -16.47 7.30 21.48
N ASN A 78 -15.70 6.42 20.83
CA ASN A 78 -16.19 5.43 19.87
C ASN A 78 -16.91 6.00 18.65
N THR A 79 -16.66 7.26 18.28
CA THR A 79 -17.19 7.86 17.04
C THR A 79 -16.07 8.11 16.03
N CYS A 80 -16.30 7.71 14.78
CA CYS A 80 -15.51 8.06 13.62
C CYS A 80 -16.26 9.10 12.77
N ARG A 81 -15.59 10.14 12.31
CA ARG A 81 -16.13 11.14 11.37
C ARG A 81 -15.53 10.94 9.99
N ILE A 82 -16.39 10.85 9.00
CA ILE A 82 -16.03 10.67 7.60
C ILE A 82 -16.60 11.83 6.79
N LEU A 83 -15.73 12.57 6.11
CA LEU A 83 -16.15 13.62 5.18
C LEU A 83 -16.01 13.11 3.74
N SER A 84 -17.14 12.82 3.10
CA SER A 84 -17.20 12.42 1.69
C SER A 84 -17.11 13.66 0.80
N ASN A 85 -16.33 13.56 -0.29
CA ASN A 85 -16.14 14.68 -1.21
C ASN A 85 -16.05 14.27 -2.68
N VAL A 86 -16.26 15.26 -3.55
CA VAL A 86 -16.01 15.16 -4.99
C VAL A 86 -15.21 16.38 -5.46
N ARG A 87 -13.91 16.19 -5.70
CA ARG A 87 -13.00 17.16 -6.35
C ARG A 87 -12.98 18.55 -5.70
N CYS A 88 -13.25 18.66 -4.39
CA CYS A 88 -13.34 19.95 -3.70
C CYS A 88 -12.36 20.10 -2.52
N LEU A 89 -11.59 19.06 -2.18
CA LEU A 89 -10.61 19.08 -1.08
C LEU A 89 -9.15 18.97 -1.56
N SER A 90 -8.90 19.17 -2.85
CA SER A 90 -7.58 18.95 -3.46
C SER A 90 -6.63 20.14 -3.28
N GLU A 91 -7.11 21.38 -3.43
CA GLU A 91 -6.25 22.58 -3.47
C GLU A 91 -6.83 23.76 -2.67
N GLY A 92 -5.99 24.51 -1.96
CA GLY A 92 -6.37 25.74 -1.23
C GLY A 92 -7.18 25.57 0.07
N VAL A 93 -7.51 24.33 0.46
CA VAL A 93 -8.32 24.01 1.65
C VAL A 93 -7.45 23.42 2.76
N ASP A 94 -7.45 24.02 3.97
CA ASP A 94 -6.73 23.50 5.14
C ASP A 94 -7.50 22.35 5.80
N VAL A 95 -7.21 21.13 5.38
CA VAL A 95 -7.74 19.92 6.04
C VAL A 95 -6.72 19.49 7.11
N PRO A 96 -7.18 19.24 8.36
CA PRO A 96 -6.29 18.81 9.44
C PRO A 96 -5.60 17.48 9.12
N ALA A 97 -4.62 17.09 9.93
CA ALA A 97 -4.03 15.77 9.83
C ALA A 97 -5.12 14.68 10.00
N LEU A 98 -5.30 13.86 8.96
CA LEU A 98 -6.31 12.81 8.90
C LEU A 98 -5.73 11.49 9.40
N ASP A 99 -6.56 10.62 9.99
CA ASP A 99 -6.13 9.26 10.32
C ASP A 99 -6.18 8.35 9.10
N ALA A 100 -7.18 8.56 8.23
CA ALA A 100 -7.38 7.74 7.04
C ALA A 100 -7.87 8.54 5.83
N VAL A 101 -7.57 8.02 4.63
CA VAL A 101 -8.19 8.42 3.37
C VAL A 101 -8.79 7.20 2.68
N LEU A 102 -9.98 7.35 2.13
CA LEU A 102 -10.66 6.30 1.37
C LEU A 102 -10.76 6.74 -0.09
N PHE A 103 -10.25 5.92 -1.01
CA PHE A 103 -10.47 6.13 -2.45
C PHE A 103 -11.54 5.17 -2.95
N LEU A 104 -12.78 5.66 -3.07
CA LEU A 104 -13.93 4.87 -3.49
C LEU A 104 -14.11 4.86 -5.01
N SER A 105 -13.32 5.67 -5.72
CA SER A 105 -13.37 5.80 -7.16
C SER A 105 -12.00 6.14 -7.73
N PRO A 106 -11.73 5.77 -9.00
CA PRO A 106 -10.46 6.11 -9.66
C PRO A 106 -10.29 7.63 -9.75
N ARG A 107 -9.04 8.10 -9.73
CA ARG A 107 -8.67 9.51 -9.80
C ARG A 107 -7.93 9.77 -11.10
N SER A 108 -8.42 10.74 -11.86
CA SER A 108 -7.79 11.14 -13.12
C SER A 108 -6.46 11.86 -12.94
N SER A 109 -6.13 12.32 -11.73
CA SER A 109 -4.91 13.07 -11.42
C SER A 109 -4.07 12.36 -10.36
N GLN A 110 -2.86 11.98 -10.75
CA GLN A 110 -1.84 11.44 -9.85
C GLN A 110 -1.45 12.47 -8.76
N VAL A 111 -1.38 13.75 -9.13
CA VAL A 111 -1.06 14.85 -8.20
C VAL A 111 -2.11 14.97 -7.10
N GLU A 112 -3.40 14.86 -7.45
CA GLU A 112 -4.50 14.91 -6.49
C GLU A 112 -4.42 13.75 -5.47
N VAL A 113 -4.04 12.56 -5.94
CA VAL A 113 -3.83 11.39 -5.06
C VAL A 113 -2.69 11.63 -4.09
N VAL A 114 -1.54 12.08 -4.58
CA VAL A 114 -0.36 12.37 -3.74
C VAL A 114 -0.67 13.45 -2.71
N GLN A 115 -1.34 14.54 -3.09
CA GLN A 115 -1.75 15.59 -2.16
C GLN A 115 -2.69 15.05 -1.08
N SER A 116 -3.65 14.20 -1.47
CA SER A 116 -4.62 13.60 -0.56
C SER A 116 -3.94 12.65 0.45
N VAL A 117 -3.03 11.80 -0.02
CA VAL A 117 -2.26 10.92 0.87
C VAL A 117 -1.26 11.72 1.71
N GLY A 118 -0.67 12.78 1.18
CA GLY A 118 0.20 13.69 1.92
C GLY A 118 -0.47 14.28 3.16
N ARG A 119 -1.78 14.58 3.09
CA ARG A 119 -2.58 15.02 4.26
C ARG A 119 -2.70 13.93 5.33
N VAL A 120 -2.71 12.65 4.93
CA VAL A 120 -2.67 11.49 5.83
C VAL A 120 -1.25 11.17 6.30
N MET A 121 -0.20 11.60 5.62
CA MET A 121 1.18 11.36 6.09
C MET A 121 1.65 12.39 7.12
N ARG A 122 0.94 13.51 7.29
CA ARG A 122 1.25 14.52 8.32
C ARG A 122 1.20 13.92 9.73
N THR A 123 2.23 14.23 10.52
CA THR A 123 2.32 13.87 11.93
C THR A 123 1.31 14.65 12.74
N ALA A 124 0.69 13.99 13.72
CA ALA A 124 -0.29 14.59 14.61
C ALA A 124 -0.20 13.95 16.00
N LYS A 125 -0.59 14.71 17.03
CA LYS A 125 -0.56 14.22 18.41
C LYS A 125 -1.45 12.98 18.56
N GLY A 126 -0.88 11.88 19.05
CA GLY A 126 -1.59 10.62 19.26
C GLY A 126 -1.71 9.72 18.02
N LYS A 127 -1.27 10.19 16.84
CA LYS A 127 -1.32 9.40 15.61
C LYS A 127 -0.06 8.56 15.45
N LYS A 128 -0.24 7.24 15.40
CA LYS A 128 0.84 6.26 15.18
C LYS A 128 1.03 5.90 13.70
N LEU A 129 -0.08 5.79 12.97
CA LEU A 129 -0.13 5.37 11.57
C LEU A 129 -1.16 6.21 10.82
N GLY A 130 -0.92 6.42 9.52
CA GLY A 130 -1.91 6.96 8.58
C GLY A 130 -2.37 5.85 7.64
N TYR A 131 -3.66 5.77 7.37
CA TYR A 131 -4.26 4.69 6.59
C TYR A 131 -4.73 5.17 5.22
N VAL A 132 -4.36 4.42 4.18
CA VAL A 132 -4.92 4.57 2.83
C VAL A 132 -5.78 3.34 2.57
N ILE A 133 -7.09 3.54 2.45
CA ILE A 133 -8.07 2.46 2.35
C ILE A 133 -8.61 2.42 0.92
N LEU A 134 -8.49 1.26 0.29
CA LEU A 134 -8.88 1.01 -1.10
C LEU A 134 -9.90 -0.12 -1.14
N PRO A 135 -11.21 0.18 -1.03
CA PRO A 135 -12.23 -0.85 -1.11
C PRO A 135 -12.36 -1.36 -2.55
N VAL A 136 -12.33 -2.68 -2.70
CA VAL A 136 -12.54 -3.35 -3.99
C VAL A 136 -13.61 -4.42 -3.82
N VAL A 137 -14.57 -4.43 -4.75
CA VAL A 137 -15.63 -5.44 -4.78
C VAL A 137 -15.29 -6.47 -5.86
N ILE A 138 -15.19 -7.74 -5.46
CA ILE A 138 -14.96 -8.87 -6.38
C ILE A 138 -16.31 -9.55 -6.63
N PRO A 139 -16.82 -9.59 -7.89
CA PRO A 139 -18.07 -10.28 -8.20
C PRO A 139 -18.00 -11.78 -7.87
N HIS A 140 -19.13 -12.34 -7.43
CA HIS A 140 -19.23 -13.78 -7.21
C HIS A 140 -18.97 -14.57 -8.50
N GLY A 141 -18.16 -15.64 -8.40
CA GLY A 141 -17.83 -16.51 -9.52
C GLY A 141 -16.62 -16.06 -10.35
N MET A 142 -16.08 -14.86 -10.12
CA MET A 142 -14.85 -14.40 -10.76
C MET A 142 -13.62 -14.82 -9.93
N GLN A 143 -12.62 -15.44 -10.55
CA GLN A 143 -11.38 -15.76 -9.85
C GLN A 143 -10.59 -14.49 -9.55
N ALA A 144 -9.93 -14.45 -8.39
CA ALA A 144 -9.11 -13.34 -7.94
C ALA A 144 -8.14 -12.81 -9.01
N HIS A 145 -7.42 -13.72 -9.66
CA HIS A 145 -6.42 -13.37 -10.67
C HIS A 145 -7.03 -12.83 -11.97
N GLU A 146 -8.28 -13.19 -12.29
CA GLU A 146 -9.05 -12.67 -13.43
C GLU A 146 -9.65 -11.31 -13.09
N ALA A 147 -10.16 -11.15 -11.86
CA ALA A 147 -10.64 -9.87 -11.36
C ALA A 147 -9.54 -8.81 -11.40
N LEU A 148 -8.30 -9.19 -11.06
CA LEU A 148 -7.12 -8.33 -11.13
C LEU A 148 -6.75 -7.88 -12.55
N ASN A 149 -7.21 -8.60 -13.58
CA ASN A 149 -7.05 -8.21 -14.98
C ASN A 149 -8.15 -7.24 -15.45
N ASP A 150 -9.28 -7.15 -14.73
CA ASP A 150 -10.32 -6.18 -15.06
C ASP A 150 -9.86 -4.76 -14.72
N ASN A 151 -9.54 -4.03 -15.77
CA ASN A 151 -8.98 -2.70 -15.74
C ASN A 151 -9.95 -1.63 -15.20
N LYS A 152 -11.22 -1.97 -14.88
CA LYS A 152 -12.16 -1.01 -14.27
C LYS A 152 -12.21 -1.14 -12.76
N VAL A 153 -12.25 -2.36 -12.24
CA VAL A 153 -12.44 -2.64 -10.80
C VAL A 153 -11.19 -2.26 -10.01
N TYR A 154 -10.00 -2.65 -10.52
CA TYR A 154 -8.72 -2.41 -9.82
C TYR A 154 -8.00 -1.15 -10.28
N LYS A 155 -8.61 -0.36 -11.17
CA LYS A 155 -8.02 0.88 -11.67
C LYS A 155 -7.59 1.81 -10.55
N VAL A 156 -8.45 1.95 -9.54
CA VAL A 156 -8.21 2.79 -8.35
C VAL A 156 -6.96 2.34 -7.61
N VAL A 157 -6.81 1.02 -7.46
CA VAL A 157 -5.69 0.42 -6.74
C VAL A 157 -4.39 0.74 -7.46
N TRP A 158 -4.33 0.51 -8.77
CA TRP A 158 -3.15 0.79 -9.57
C TRP A 158 -2.80 2.27 -9.62
N GLU A 159 -3.78 3.16 -9.80
CA GLU A 159 -3.55 4.60 -9.81
C GLU A 159 -2.98 5.10 -8.48
N VAL A 160 -3.52 4.63 -7.36
CA VAL A 160 -3.02 5.03 -6.03
C VAL A 160 -1.63 4.49 -5.77
N LEU A 161 -1.36 3.23 -6.08
CA LEU A 161 -0.04 2.64 -5.89
C LEU A 161 1.02 3.29 -6.79
N GLN A 162 0.68 3.58 -8.04
CA GLN A 162 1.56 4.29 -8.98
C GLN A 162 1.87 5.71 -8.48
N ALA A 163 0.86 6.41 -7.95
CA ALA A 163 1.01 7.73 -7.35
C ALA A 163 1.93 7.72 -6.14
N LEU A 164 1.76 6.74 -5.24
CA LEU A 164 2.62 6.58 -4.07
C LEU A 164 4.06 6.25 -4.47
N ARG A 165 4.24 5.34 -5.43
CA ARG A 165 5.57 4.96 -5.93
C ARG A 165 6.35 6.16 -6.47
N SER A 166 5.71 7.03 -7.24
CA SER A 166 6.38 8.19 -7.86
C SER A 166 6.89 9.24 -6.88
N HIS A 167 6.51 9.16 -5.60
CA HIS A 167 6.78 10.19 -4.61
C HIS A 167 7.45 9.64 -3.33
N ASP A 168 7.52 8.31 -3.17
CA ASP A 168 8.17 7.67 -2.01
C ASP A 168 9.15 6.58 -2.49
N ASP A 169 10.44 6.94 -2.52
CA ASP A 169 11.54 6.03 -2.89
C ASP A 169 11.60 4.79 -1.99
N ARG A 170 11.16 4.90 -0.73
CA ARG A 170 11.12 3.75 0.19
C ARG A 170 9.96 2.84 -0.13
N PHE A 171 8.87 3.37 -0.67
CA PHE A 171 7.75 2.58 -1.15
C PHE A 171 8.11 1.89 -2.46
N ASP A 172 8.79 2.58 -3.38
CA ASP A 172 9.32 1.97 -4.61
C ASP A 172 10.27 0.79 -4.30
N ALA A 173 11.24 1.00 -3.41
CA ALA A 173 12.11 -0.06 -2.94
C ALA A 173 11.36 -1.21 -2.25
N PHE A 174 10.25 -0.92 -1.56
CA PHE A 174 9.40 -1.93 -0.96
C PHE A 174 8.72 -2.79 -2.02
N ILE A 175 8.08 -2.18 -3.03
CA ILE A 175 7.42 -2.89 -4.14
C ILE A 175 8.40 -3.83 -4.84
N ASN A 176 9.61 -3.37 -5.13
CA ASN A 176 10.64 -4.19 -5.78
C ASN A 176 11.17 -5.32 -4.88
N LYS A 177 11.05 -5.20 -3.55
CA LYS A 177 11.44 -6.25 -2.57
C LYS A 177 10.33 -7.26 -2.26
N VAL A 178 9.06 -6.94 -2.55
CA VAL A 178 7.93 -7.86 -2.32
C VAL A 178 8.12 -9.18 -3.07
N ASP A 179 8.70 -9.13 -4.27
CA ASP A 179 9.00 -10.31 -5.10
C ASP A 179 9.91 -11.32 -4.38
N LEU A 180 10.94 -10.81 -3.67
CA LEU A 180 11.94 -11.60 -2.97
C LEU A 180 11.50 -12.07 -1.57
N MET A 181 10.74 -11.25 -0.85
CA MET A 181 10.49 -11.49 0.58
C MET A 181 9.17 -12.22 0.86
N HIS A 182 8.21 -12.26 -0.08
CA HIS A 182 6.87 -12.86 0.10
C HIS A 182 6.17 -12.46 1.42
N SER A 183 6.62 -11.38 2.05
CA SER A 183 6.26 -10.91 3.38
C SER A 183 6.35 -9.40 3.38
N THR A 184 5.21 -8.77 3.65
CA THR A 184 4.93 -7.33 3.50
C THR A 184 4.70 -6.62 4.82
N ALA A 185 5.19 -7.22 5.92
CA ALA A 185 4.86 -6.82 7.28
C ALA A 185 4.98 -5.30 7.50
N GLY A 186 3.82 -4.66 7.70
CA GLY A 186 3.70 -3.31 8.27
C GLY A 186 3.37 -2.16 7.32
N ARG A 187 3.43 -2.32 5.98
CA ARG A 187 3.13 -1.22 5.03
C ARG A 187 1.93 -1.44 4.11
N MET A 188 1.65 -2.67 3.71
CA MET A 188 0.49 -3.00 2.88
C MET A 188 -0.16 -4.27 3.40
N GLU A 189 -1.43 -4.18 3.77
CA GLU A 189 -2.23 -5.28 4.27
C GLU A 189 -3.42 -5.52 3.35
N VAL A 190 -3.61 -6.76 2.93
CA VAL A 190 -4.75 -7.18 2.09
C VAL A 190 -5.75 -7.88 3.00
N ILE A 191 -6.87 -7.21 3.25
CA ILE A 191 -7.93 -7.73 4.12
C ILE A 191 -9.09 -8.20 3.24
N ALA A 192 -9.29 -9.53 3.18
CA ALA A 192 -10.46 -10.11 2.53
C ALA A 192 -11.64 -10.11 3.52
N ILE A 193 -12.67 -9.33 3.21
CA ILE A 193 -13.91 -9.27 4.00
C ILE A 193 -14.94 -10.13 3.28
N THR A 194 -15.28 -11.30 3.85
CA THR A 194 -16.43 -12.10 3.43
C THR A 194 -17.21 -12.55 4.65
N ASP A 195 -18.53 -12.70 4.51
CA ASP A 195 -19.42 -13.17 5.59
C ASP A 195 -19.18 -14.63 6.02
N THR A 196 -18.14 -15.29 5.48
CA THR A 196 -17.92 -16.74 5.59
C THR A 196 -16.50 -17.13 6.00
N LEU A 197 -15.66 -16.19 6.44
CA LEU A 197 -14.27 -16.52 6.81
C LEU A 197 -14.10 -16.83 8.30
N SER A 198 -13.78 -18.09 8.58
CA SER A 198 -13.09 -18.51 9.79
C SER A 198 -11.71 -17.82 9.85
N PRO A 199 -11.28 -17.31 11.02
CA PRO A 199 -9.98 -16.64 11.15
C PRO A 199 -8.83 -17.62 10.84
N LYS A 200 -7.76 -17.10 10.21
CA LYS A 200 -6.53 -17.82 9.83
C LYS A 200 -6.15 -18.85 10.90
N SER A 201 -6.34 -20.14 10.61
CA SER A 201 -5.77 -21.20 11.43
C SER A 201 -4.25 -21.16 11.26
N LYS A 202 -3.53 -20.91 12.36
CA LYS A 202 -2.08 -21.09 12.41
C LYS A 202 -1.79 -22.59 12.25
N GLY A 203 -1.67 -23.04 11.01
CA GLY A 203 -1.31 -24.42 10.67
C GLY A 203 0.14 -24.71 11.02
N LYS A 204 0.36 -25.43 12.12
CA LYS A 204 1.62 -26.10 12.46
C LYS A 204 2.06 -27.00 11.32
N ALA A 205 3.37 -26.99 11.04
CA ALA A 205 4.04 -27.97 10.20
C ALA A 205 3.75 -29.41 10.68
N GLY A 206 3.32 -30.27 9.76
CA GLY A 206 2.99 -31.67 10.06
C GLY A 206 3.01 -32.58 8.82
N LYS A 207 4.18 -33.18 8.59
CA LYS A 207 4.48 -34.50 7.98
C LYS A 207 3.79 -34.97 6.68
N LYS A 208 4.68 -35.31 5.73
CA LYS A 208 4.53 -36.24 4.59
C LYS A 208 3.77 -37.54 4.94
N GLY A 209 2.95 -38.01 3.99
CA GLY A 209 2.50 -39.40 3.84
C GLY A 209 1.62 -39.52 2.59
N LYS A 210 2.23 -39.86 1.44
CA LYS A 210 2.12 -41.15 0.73
C LYS A 210 0.75 -41.36 0.07
N GLY A 211 0.76 -41.34 -1.26
CA GLY A 211 -0.42 -41.54 -2.09
C GLY A 211 -0.92 -42.97 -2.06
N GLU A 212 -2.24 -43.09 -2.17
CA GLU A 212 -2.94 -44.33 -2.46
C GLU A 212 -4.11 -43.97 -3.38
N PHE A 213 -4.04 -44.52 -4.59
CA PHE A 213 -5.09 -44.48 -5.59
C PHE A 213 -6.11 -45.55 -5.16
N ASP A 214 -7.37 -45.17 -4.96
CA ASP A 214 -8.44 -46.16 -4.92
C ASP A 214 -9.54 -45.79 -5.92
N LEU A 215 -9.89 -46.80 -6.71
CA LEU A 215 -10.73 -46.72 -7.90
C LEU A 215 -12.15 -47.16 -7.55
N ALA A 216 -13.09 -46.34 -8.03
CA ALA A 216 -14.49 -46.65 -8.32
C ALA A 216 -15.47 -46.82 -7.14
N ASP A 217 -16.43 -45.90 -7.08
CA ASP A 217 -17.84 -46.32 -7.12
C ASP A 217 -18.67 -45.33 -7.95
N LYS A 218 -19.53 -45.87 -8.82
CA LYS A 218 -20.35 -45.16 -9.82
C LYS A 218 -21.81 -45.25 -9.39
N SER A 219 -22.35 -44.18 -8.81
CA SER A 219 -23.79 -43.85 -8.90
C SER A 219 -24.11 -42.55 -8.17
N ALA A 220 -24.22 -41.44 -8.89
CA ALA A 220 -25.10 -40.32 -8.55
C ALA A 220 -25.12 -39.32 -9.71
N GLU A 221 -26.31 -38.90 -10.11
CA GLU A 221 -26.60 -37.88 -11.13
C GLU A 221 -25.79 -36.59 -10.91
N PRO A 222 -25.46 -35.82 -11.98
CA PRO A 222 -24.75 -34.56 -11.84
C PRO A 222 -25.72 -33.49 -11.32
N GLN A 223 -26.03 -33.52 -10.03
CA GLN A 223 -26.46 -32.30 -9.35
C GLN A 223 -25.29 -31.33 -9.44
N ALA A 224 -25.51 -30.22 -10.13
CA ALA A 224 -24.62 -29.07 -10.11
C ALA A 224 -24.54 -28.56 -8.66
N LYS A 225 -23.70 -29.19 -7.85
CA LYS A 225 -23.22 -28.64 -6.60
C LYS A 225 -22.48 -27.37 -7.01
N GLN A 226 -23.14 -26.24 -6.80
CA GLN A 226 -22.50 -24.94 -6.78
C GLN A 226 -21.34 -25.04 -5.78
N LEU A 227 -20.15 -25.29 -6.31
CA LEU A 227 -18.90 -25.27 -5.56
C LEU A 227 -18.73 -23.83 -5.10
N ARG A 228 -19.19 -23.55 -3.88
CA ARG A 228 -18.88 -22.31 -3.18
C ARG A 228 -17.36 -22.29 -3.01
N MET A 229 -16.72 -21.38 -3.73
CA MET A 229 -15.27 -21.20 -3.67
C MET A 229 -14.89 -20.80 -2.25
N HIS A 230 -14.19 -21.68 -1.55
CA HIS A 230 -13.45 -21.31 -0.35
C HIS A 230 -12.26 -20.49 -0.82
N PHE A 231 -12.33 -19.17 -0.68
CA PHE A 231 -11.18 -18.32 -0.94
C PHE A 231 -10.15 -18.54 0.16
N GLU A 232 -9.04 -19.21 -0.15
CA GLU A 232 -7.87 -19.13 0.72
C GLU A 232 -7.35 -17.70 0.65
N VAL A 233 -7.56 -16.93 1.74
CA VAL A 233 -7.17 -15.51 1.85
C VAL A 233 -5.71 -15.28 1.42
N GLY A 234 -4.83 -16.27 1.61
CA GLY A 234 -3.44 -16.21 1.20
C GLY A 234 -3.19 -16.30 -0.31
N GLU A 235 -4.07 -16.94 -1.10
CA GLU A 235 -3.90 -17.01 -2.56
C GLU A 235 -4.24 -15.69 -3.24
N LEU A 236 -5.31 -15.02 -2.80
CA LEU A 236 -5.68 -13.68 -3.28
C LEU A 236 -4.58 -12.67 -2.95
N GLU A 237 -4.08 -12.71 -1.72
CA GLU A 237 -3.00 -11.85 -1.24
C GLU A 237 -1.73 -12.03 -2.11
N LYS A 238 -1.29 -13.27 -2.33
CA LYS A 238 -0.15 -13.59 -3.22
C LYS A 238 -0.38 -13.16 -4.67
N ALA A 239 -1.57 -13.41 -5.22
CA ALA A 239 -1.90 -13.02 -6.59
C ALA A 239 -1.88 -11.50 -6.77
N LEU A 240 -2.38 -10.74 -5.79
CA LEU A 240 -2.32 -9.28 -5.81
C LEU A 240 -0.87 -8.79 -5.77
N TYR A 241 -0.02 -9.38 -4.90
CA TYR A 241 1.40 -9.03 -4.83
C TYR A 241 2.15 -9.34 -6.13
N ALA A 242 1.90 -10.50 -6.75
CA ALA A 242 2.50 -10.82 -8.05
C ALA A 242 2.10 -9.81 -9.13
N ARG A 243 0.83 -9.41 -9.16
CA ARG A 243 0.34 -8.39 -10.10
C ARG A 243 0.89 -7.00 -9.81
N LEU A 244 1.08 -6.66 -8.54
CA LEU A 244 1.70 -5.42 -8.10
C LEU A 244 3.11 -5.26 -8.65
N VAL A 245 3.94 -6.31 -8.56
CA VAL A 245 5.29 -6.28 -9.12
C VAL A 245 5.24 -6.16 -10.65
N GLN A 246 4.33 -6.88 -11.32
CA GLN A 246 4.20 -6.79 -12.78
C GLN A 246 3.74 -5.42 -13.29
N LYS A 247 2.82 -4.75 -12.58
CA LYS A 247 2.22 -3.47 -13.01
C LYS A 247 2.98 -2.25 -12.50
N CYS A 248 3.47 -2.32 -11.27
CA CYS A 248 4.08 -1.20 -10.55
C CYS A 248 5.54 -1.44 -10.17
N GLY A 249 6.14 -2.60 -10.46
CA GLY A 249 7.59 -2.81 -10.31
C GLY A 249 8.39 -2.17 -11.44
N ASN A 250 9.66 -1.87 -11.19
CA ASN A 250 10.60 -1.47 -12.25
C ASN A 250 11.66 -2.57 -12.40
N ARG A 251 11.72 -3.22 -13.57
CA ARG A 251 12.79 -4.20 -13.88
C ARG A 251 14.18 -3.57 -13.89
N LEU A 252 14.27 -2.27 -14.15
CA LEU A 252 15.54 -1.53 -14.17
C LEU A 252 15.93 -0.94 -12.81
N TYR A 253 15.14 -1.10 -11.74
CA TYR A 253 15.48 -0.52 -10.43
C TYR A 253 16.88 -0.93 -9.96
N TRP A 254 17.24 -2.20 -10.15
CA TRP A 254 18.58 -2.69 -9.80
C TRP A 254 19.69 -2.12 -10.68
N GLU A 255 19.42 -1.87 -11.96
CA GLU A 255 20.40 -1.27 -12.89
C GLU A 255 20.59 0.22 -12.61
N GLU A 256 19.51 0.95 -12.35
CA GLU A 256 19.54 2.38 -11.97
C GLU A 256 20.20 2.56 -10.60
N TRP A 257 19.83 1.74 -9.62
CA TRP A 257 20.45 1.73 -8.29
C TRP A 257 21.93 1.34 -8.36
N ALA A 258 22.27 0.29 -9.12
CA ALA A 258 23.67 -0.07 -9.35
C ALA A 258 24.45 1.05 -10.05
N GLY A 259 23.83 1.76 -10.99
CA GLY A 259 24.40 2.93 -11.64
C GLY A 259 24.69 4.07 -10.66
N ASP A 260 23.79 4.34 -9.72
CA ASP A 260 24.00 5.36 -8.70
C ASP A 260 25.03 4.94 -7.65
N ILE A 261 25.04 3.67 -7.23
CA ILE A 261 26.10 3.11 -6.38
C ILE A 261 27.46 3.18 -7.10
N ALA A 262 27.52 2.90 -8.40
CA ALA A 262 28.75 3.02 -9.18
C ALA A 262 29.26 4.48 -9.22
N LYS A 263 28.39 5.48 -9.36
CA LYS A 263 28.77 6.90 -9.28
C LYS A 263 29.33 7.27 -7.90
N ILE A 264 28.69 6.78 -6.83
CA ILE A 264 29.14 7.01 -5.45
C ILE A 264 30.52 6.37 -5.24
N ALA A 265 30.68 5.10 -5.61
CA ALA A 265 31.96 4.39 -5.55
C ALA A 265 33.06 5.13 -6.35
N GLN A 266 32.78 5.53 -7.61
CA GLN A 266 33.71 6.32 -8.42
C GLN A 266 34.09 7.65 -7.77
N THR A 267 33.15 8.32 -7.10
CA THR A 267 33.42 9.56 -6.36
C THR A 267 34.34 9.32 -5.15
N HIS A 268 34.13 8.23 -4.41
CA HIS A 268 34.99 7.84 -3.29
C HIS A 268 36.39 7.46 -3.77
N ILE A 269 36.51 6.62 -4.81
CA ILE A 269 37.79 6.27 -5.45
C ILE A 269 38.51 7.53 -5.93
N GLY A 270 37.79 8.46 -6.57
CA GLY A 270 38.31 9.73 -7.04
C GLY A 270 38.84 10.61 -5.90
N ARG A 271 38.12 10.69 -4.78
CA ARG A 271 38.59 11.39 -3.57
C ARG A 271 39.84 10.76 -2.98
N ILE A 272 39.87 9.43 -2.83
CA ILE A 272 41.05 8.72 -2.32
C ILE A 272 42.25 8.97 -3.25
N LYS A 273 42.06 8.87 -4.58
CA LYS A 273 43.09 9.21 -5.57
C LYS A 273 43.61 10.64 -5.41
N ALA A 274 42.71 11.61 -5.21
CA ALA A 274 43.10 13.01 -5.06
C ALA A 274 43.88 13.27 -3.75
N ILE A 275 43.48 12.61 -2.65
CA ILE A 275 44.16 12.71 -1.35
C ILE A 275 45.57 12.11 -1.44
N LEU A 276 45.71 10.94 -2.07
CA LEU A 276 46.99 10.25 -2.22
C LEU A 276 47.95 10.95 -3.20
N LYS A 277 47.43 11.68 -4.21
CA LYS A 277 48.25 12.47 -5.14
C LYS A 277 48.88 13.71 -4.52
N ASN A 278 48.35 14.21 -3.40
CA ASN A 278 48.88 15.40 -2.74
C ASN A 278 49.96 15.01 -1.72
N PRO A 279 51.26 15.29 -1.98
CA PRO A 279 52.35 14.89 -1.09
C PRO A 279 52.34 15.58 0.28
N LYS A 280 51.44 16.56 0.50
CA LYS A 280 51.23 17.19 1.82
C LYS A 280 50.40 16.35 2.79
N ASN A 281 49.66 15.35 2.29
CA ASN A 281 48.77 14.49 3.08
C ASN A 281 49.50 13.24 3.60
N THR A 282 50.61 13.44 4.31
CA THR A 282 51.51 12.36 4.74
C THR A 282 50.83 11.36 5.68
N LYS A 283 49.93 11.80 6.55
CA LYS A 283 49.20 10.93 7.50
C LYS A 283 48.22 10.00 6.79
N GLU A 284 47.49 10.53 5.81
CA GLU A 284 46.48 9.80 5.06
C GLU A 284 47.11 8.79 4.10
N ILE A 285 48.26 9.13 3.51
CA ILE A 285 49.06 8.23 2.66
C ILE A 285 49.66 7.08 3.48
N GLU A 286 50.18 7.37 4.67
CA GLU A 286 50.74 6.36 5.56
C GLU A 286 49.64 5.40 6.07
N ALA A 287 48.48 5.93 6.47
CA ALA A 287 47.34 5.13 6.89
C ALA A 287 46.82 4.22 5.76
N PHE A 288 46.72 4.73 4.53
CA PHE A 288 46.32 3.94 3.36
C PHE A 288 47.34 2.85 3.03
N SER A 289 48.63 3.18 3.05
CA SER A 289 49.71 2.20 2.79
C SER A 289 49.73 1.08 3.82
N ARG A 290 49.51 1.41 5.10
CA ARG A 290 49.40 0.41 6.16
C ARG A 290 48.22 -0.53 5.94
N PHE A 291 47.05 0.02 5.64
CA PHE A 291 45.87 -0.77 5.33
C PHE A 291 46.08 -1.66 4.10
N ALA A 292 46.69 -1.13 3.03
CA ALA A 292 46.99 -1.90 1.82
C ALA A 292 47.96 -3.06 2.08
N ASN A 293 48.95 -2.86 2.96
CA ASN A 293 49.89 -3.91 3.34
C ASN A 293 49.24 -4.98 4.22
N GLU A 294 48.42 -4.59 5.20
CA GLU A 294 47.64 -5.56 6.00
C GLU A 294 46.71 -6.40 5.09
N LEU A 295 46.11 -5.79 4.07
CA LEU A 295 45.24 -6.49 3.12
C LEU A 295 46.01 -7.45 2.19
N ARG A 296 47.26 -7.13 1.84
CA ARG A 296 48.15 -8.02 1.09
C ARG A 296 48.58 -9.22 1.93
N ASP A 297 48.97 -8.95 3.17
CA ASP A 297 49.39 -9.96 4.14
C ASP A 297 48.25 -10.96 4.44
N ASP A 298 47.00 -10.48 4.57
CA ASP A 298 45.86 -11.32 4.94
C ASP A 298 45.20 -12.06 3.75
N LEU A 299 45.26 -11.51 2.53
CA LEU A 299 44.57 -12.10 1.36
C LEU A 299 45.53 -12.61 0.29
N ASN A 300 46.32 -11.73 -0.32
CA ASN A 300 47.26 -12.07 -1.39
C ASN A 300 48.21 -10.90 -1.71
N ASP A 301 49.51 -11.18 -1.82
CA ASP A 301 50.55 -10.20 -2.15
C ASP A 301 50.39 -9.56 -3.54
N SER A 302 49.65 -10.21 -4.45
CA SER A 302 49.46 -9.69 -5.81
C SER A 302 48.45 -8.54 -5.91
N ILE A 303 47.80 -8.14 -4.81
CA ILE A 303 46.76 -7.10 -4.83
C ILE A 303 47.41 -5.71 -5.01
N THR A 304 47.02 -5.05 -6.09
CA THR A 304 47.50 -3.71 -6.45
C THR A 304 46.82 -2.63 -5.62
N ASP A 305 47.47 -1.47 -5.45
CA ASP A 305 46.85 -0.31 -4.77
C ASP A 305 45.56 0.16 -5.44
N GLU A 306 45.36 -0.13 -6.73
CA GLU A 306 44.09 0.15 -7.43
C GLU A 306 42.99 -0.82 -6.98
N GLU A 307 43.30 -2.10 -6.82
CA GLU A 307 42.36 -3.11 -6.31
C GLU A 307 42.02 -2.88 -4.83
N VAL A 308 42.99 -2.47 -4.00
CA VAL A 308 42.72 -2.07 -2.60
C VAL A 308 41.75 -0.88 -2.55
N ARG A 309 41.92 0.10 -3.45
CA ARG A 309 40.99 1.24 -3.57
C ARG A 309 39.60 0.80 -4.03
N GLN A 310 39.52 -0.26 -4.83
CA GLN A 310 38.25 -0.81 -5.26
C GLN A 310 37.57 -1.66 -4.17
N GLY A 311 38.32 -2.31 -3.30
CA GLY A 311 37.77 -3.07 -2.17
C GLY A 311 37.31 -2.24 -0.97
N LEU A 312 37.59 -0.94 -0.95
CA LEU A 312 37.25 -0.03 0.15
C LEU A 312 35.82 0.54 0.09
N TRP A 313 35.00 0.15 -0.90
CA TRP A 313 33.59 0.52 -1.00
C TRP A 313 32.66 -0.66 -0.68
#